data_AF-A0A6G2TTS2-F1
#
_entry.id   AF-A0A6G2TTS2-F1
#
_cell.length_a   1.000
_cell.length_b   1.000
_cell.length_c   1.000
_cell.angle_alpha   90.00
_cell.angle_beta   90.00
_cell.angle_gamma   90.00
#
_symmetry.space_group_name_H-M   'P 1'
#
loop_
_entity.id
_entity.type
_entity.pdbx_description
1 polymer ?
#
loop_
_entity_poly.entity_id
_entity_poly.type
_entity_poly.pdbx_seq_one_letter_code
_entity_poly.pdbx_strand_id
1 'polypeptide(L)'
;MNSVRSIEPGAGGGPSPGRVWYMSYGSNMYLERLACYLAGGRPPGAARGYPGCRDRGMPAASVPVEVSGAVYFATESPVWGGGRAFYDPGAAGRVLARAHLVSAGQFADIAAQEMYREPGADLDLSEVLARGRAVLGEGRYETLVCAGQLDGLPVLTFTAPWGIDEVAWVPPSAAYVRFLCLGLLEAGAWDAETVAAYVASRPGAAGYWTARAVGELIHGSGPGGTVV
;
A
#
# COMPACT_ATOMS: atom_id res chain seq x y z
N MET A 1 -20.64 -2.94 7.93
CA MET A 1 -19.58 -2.58 6.95
C MET A 1 -19.19 -1.14 7.21
N ASN A 2 -17.89 -0.84 7.21
CA ASN A 2 -17.38 0.52 7.33
C ASN A 2 -17.68 1.30 6.04
N SER A 3 -17.94 2.59 6.17
CA SER A 3 -18.18 3.44 4.99
C SER A 3 -16.86 3.75 4.29
N VAL A 4 -16.78 3.48 2.99
CA VAL A 4 -15.69 3.93 2.12
C VAL A 4 -15.63 5.45 2.15
N ARG A 5 -14.43 5.99 2.37
CA ARG A 5 -14.18 7.43 2.38
C ARG A 5 -13.70 7.88 1.01
N SER A 6 -14.29 8.95 0.49
CA SER A 6 -13.86 9.58 -0.76
C SER A 6 -12.65 10.46 -0.52
N ILE A 7 -11.71 10.45 -1.46
CA ILE A 7 -10.57 11.38 -1.49
C ILE A 7 -10.96 12.53 -2.40
N GLU A 8 -10.96 13.74 -1.85
CA GLU A 8 -11.32 14.94 -2.58
C GLU A 8 -10.15 15.40 -3.48
N PRO A 9 -10.42 15.83 -4.73
CA PRO A 9 -9.40 16.43 -5.57
C PRO A 9 -8.89 17.73 -4.94
N GLY A 10 -7.57 17.89 -4.87
CA GLY A 10 -6.98 19.13 -4.38
C GLY A 10 -5.50 19.00 -4.11
N ALA A 11 -4.73 20.04 -4.48
CA ALA A 11 -3.34 20.15 -4.09
C ALA A 11 -3.24 20.25 -2.56
N GLY A 12 -2.19 19.67 -1.96
CA GLY A 12 -1.92 19.76 -0.53
C GLY A 12 -1.37 21.13 -0.12
N GLY A 13 -1.89 22.22 -0.71
CA GLY A 13 -1.38 23.58 -0.60
C GLY A 13 -1.52 24.14 0.81
N GLY A 14 -0.48 23.98 1.61
CA GLY A 14 -0.35 24.50 2.97
C GLY A 14 1.09 24.30 3.48
N PRO A 15 1.44 24.85 4.66
CA PRO A 15 2.73 24.59 5.29
C PRO A 15 2.93 23.08 5.55
N SER A 16 4.18 22.63 5.66
CA SER A 16 4.54 21.22 5.87
C SER A 16 3.66 20.58 6.94
N PRO A 17 2.81 19.60 6.57
CA PRO A 17 1.78 19.12 7.47
C PRO A 17 2.40 18.25 8.57
N GLY A 18 1.97 18.44 9.83
CA GLY A 18 2.42 17.57 10.92
C GLY A 18 1.89 16.14 10.81
N ARG A 19 0.78 15.94 10.09
CA ARG A 19 0.14 14.65 9.84
C ARG A 19 -0.29 14.51 8.40
N VAL A 20 -0.28 13.28 7.89
CA VAL A 20 -0.72 12.94 6.54
C VAL A 20 -1.53 11.65 6.58
N TRP A 21 -2.37 11.44 5.59
CA TRP A 21 -2.96 10.13 5.34
C TRP A 21 -2.01 9.34 4.45
N TYR A 22 -1.39 8.29 4.98
CA TYR A 22 -0.66 7.33 4.17
C TYR A 22 -1.64 6.35 3.53
N MET A 23 -1.84 6.46 2.21
CA MET A 23 -2.63 5.51 1.43
C MET A 23 -1.79 4.31 1.04
N SER A 24 -2.10 3.16 1.63
CA SER A 24 -1.58 1.87 1.22
C SER A 24 -2.54 1.19 0.25
N TYR A 25 -2.00 0.72 -0.87
CA TYR A 25 -2.66 -0.14 -1.85
C TYR A 25 -2.03 -1.54 -1.90
N GLY A 26 -1.06 -1.80 -1.01
CA GLY A 26 -0.25 -3.01 -0.94
C GLY A 26 -0.40 -3.75 0.40
N SER A 27 0.63 -4.50 0.79
CA SER A 27 0.57 -5.30 2.03
C SER A 27 0.39 -4.49 3.31
N ASN A 28 0.76 -3.21 3.31
CA ASN A 28 0.61 -2.35 4.48
C ASN A 28 -0.86 -1.94 4.72
N MET A 29 -1.80 -2.37 3.86
CA MET A 29 -3.24 -2.27 4.17
C MET A 29 -3.62 -3.12 5.38
N TYR A 30 -2.87 -4.21 5.65
CA TYR A 30 -3.07 -5.04 6.83
C TYR A 30 -2.33 -4.43 8.03
N LEU A 31 -3.05 -4.15 9.12
CA LEU A 31 -2.50 -3.39 10.25
C LEU A 31 -1.35 -4.10 10.95
N GLU A 32 -1.39 -5.43 11.07
CA GLU A 32 -0.30 -6.20 11.68
C GLU A 32 1.00 -6.08 10.86
N ARG A 33 0.88 -6.04 9.52
CA ARG A 33 2.02 -5.77 8.63
C ARG A 33 2.55 -4.36 8.85
N LEU A 34 1.67 -3.36 8.84
CA LEU A 34 2.05 -1.96 9.05
C LEU A 34 2.69 -1.74 10.43
N ALA A 35 2.22 -2.44 11.47
CA ALA A 35 2.77 -2.37 12.82
C ALA A 35 4.26 -2.72 12.86
N CYS A 36 4.73 -3.63 12.00
CA CYS A 36 6.16 -3.97 11.91
C CYS A 36 7.00 -2.80 11.36
N TYR A 37 6.48 -2.02 10.41
CA TYR A 37 7.16 -0.82 9.90
C TYR A 37 7.17 0.32 10.93
N LEU A 38 6.16 0.38 11.80
CA LEU A 38 6.01 1.41 12.84
C LEU A 38 6.82 1.08 14.09
N ALA A 39 6.53 -0.06 14.73
CA ALA A 39 7.17 -0.46 15.99
C ALA A 39 8.55 -1.09 15.81
N GLY A 40 8.85 -1.55 14.59
CA GLY A 40 9.98 -2.43 14.31
C GLY A 40 9.68 -3.88 14.68
N GLY A 41 10.62 -4.76 14.41
CA GLY A 41 10.52 -6.18 14.72
C GLY A 41 10.58 -7.07 13.48
N ARG A 42 10.21 -8.34 13.63
CA ARG A 42 10.35 -9.35 12.58
C ARG A 42 9.09 -10.21 12.55
N PRO A 43 8.27 -10.15 11.48
CA PRO A 43 7.13 -11.06 11.35
C PRO A 43 7.60 -12.52 11.42
N PRO A 44 6.82 -13.43 12.02
CA PRO A 44 7.13 -14.86 12.03
C PRO A 44 7.43 -15.37 10.61
N GLY A 45 8.57 -16.04 10.43
CA GLY A 45 9.00 -16.57 9.13
C GLY A 45 9.59 -15.55 8.15
N ALA A 46 9.60 -14.25 8.45
CA ALA A 46 10.24 -13.26 7.58
C ALA A 46 11.77 -13.37 7.64
N ALA A 47 12.47 -13.22 6.51
CA ALA A 47 13.93 -13.19 6.50
C ALA A 47 14.51 -11.87 7.06
N ARG A 48 13.73 -10.79 7.02
CA ARG A 48 14.16 -9.41 7.32
C ARG A 48 13.48 -8.88 8.58
N GLY A 49 14.26 -8.21 9.42
CA GLY A 49 13.75 -7.34 10.50
C GLY A 49 13.52 -5.92 10.00
N TYR A 50 12.53 -5.26 10.57
CA TYR A 50 12.19 -3.87 10.32
C TYR A 50 12.75 -3.02 11.46
N PRO A 51 13.49 -1.94 11.17
CA PRO A 51 14.03 -1.04 12.20
C PRO A 51 12.92 -0.33 13.00
N GLY A 52 11.77 -0.11 12.38
CA GLY A 52 10.68 0.69 12.95
C GLY A 52 10.88 2.19 12.72
N CYS A 53 9.83 2.95 12.92
CA CYS A 53 9.86 4.41 12.85
C CYS A 53 10.46 5.00 14.12
N ARG A 54 10.89 6.27 14.03
CA ARG A 54 11.30 7.10 15.18
C ARG A 54 10.15 7.25 16.18
N ASP A 55 8.95 7.50 15.66
CA ASP A 55 7.69 7.41 16.40
C ASP A 55 7.02 6.06 16.11
N ARG A 56 6.99 5.20 17.13
CA ARG A 56 6.49 3.82 17.05
C ARG A 56 4.99 3.69 17.28
N GLY A 57 4.26 4.80 17.44
CA GLY A 57 2.82 4.78 17.64
C GLY A 57 2.06 4.18 16.46
N MET A 58 0.98 3.45 16.75
CA MET A 58 0.04 3.00 15.71
C MET A 58 -0.63 4.21 15.03
N PRO A 59 -1.16 4.07 13.79
CA PRO A 59 -1.87 5.15 13.13
C PRO A 59 -3.05 5.62 13.98
N ALA A 60 -3.27 6.93 14.04
CA ALA A 60 -4.34 7.52 14.84
C ALA A 60 -5.74 7.13 14.33
N ALA A 61 -5.83 6.82 13.04
CA ALA A 61 -7.02 6.28 12.39
C ALA A 61 -6.60 5.44 11.18
N SER A 62 -7.45 4.51 10.76
CA SER A 62 -7.25 3.74 9.53
C SER A 62 -8.59 3.47 8.86
N VAL A 63 -8.80 3.99 7.66
CA VAL A 63 -10.10 3.99 6.99
C VAL A 63 -10.03 3.40 5.58
N PRO A 64 -11.06 2.69 5.12
CA PRO A 64 -11.17 2.26 3.73
C PRO A 64 -11.37 3.46 2.82
N VAL A 65 -10.65 3.50 1.70
CA VAL A 65 -10.75 4.56 0.69
C VAL A 65 -10.86 3.95 -0.70
N GLU A 66 -11.53 4.67 -1.59
CA GLU A 66 -11.50 4.42 -3.03
C GLU A 66 -10.88 5.62 -3.74
N VAL A 67 -10.02 5.35 -4.72
CA VAL A 67 -9.34 6.39 -5.51
C VAL A 67 -9.29 6.02 -6.98
N SER A 68 -9.21 7.04 -7.85
CA SER A 68 -8.95 6.83 -9.28
C SER A 68 -7.53 6.32 -9.51
N GLY A 69 -7.33 5.54 -10.56
CA GLY A 69 -6.04 4.93 -10.90
C GLY A 69 -6.13 3.43 -11.09
N ALA A 70 -4.97 2.79 -11.20
CA ALA A 70 -4.87 1.33 -11.26
C ALA A 70 -3.78 0.80 -10.35
N VAL A 71 -4.09 -0.29 -9.65
CA VAL A 71 -3.07 -1.14 -9.02
C VAL A 71 -2.68 -2.24 -10.00
N TYR A 72 -1.38 -2.46 -10.14
CA TYR A 72 -0.83 -3.49 -11.01
C TYR A 72 0.33 -4.22 -10.34
N PHE A 73 0.60 -5.43 -10.81
CA PHE A 73 1.66 -6.28 -10.29
C PHE A 73 2.81 -6.37 -11.29
N ALA A 74 3.98 -5.95 -10.84
CA ALA A 74 5.20 -5.98 -11.64
C ALA A 74 6.41 -6.23 -10.74
N THR A 75 7.55 -6.49 -11.38
CA THR A 75 8.83 -6.82 -10.73
C THR A 75 8.74 -8.04 -9.81
N GLU A 76 9.87 -8.58 -9.37
CA GLU A 76 9.87 -9.68 -8.40
C GLU A 76 10.15 -9.16 -6.98
N SER A 77 9.31 -9.56 -6.04
CA SER A 77 9.53 -9.34 -4.61
C SER A 77 10.34 -10.48 -4.02
N PRO A 78 11.54 -10.23 -3.46
CA PRO A 78 12.28 -11.26 -2.74
C PRO A 78 11.59 -11.67 -1.43
N VAL A 79 10.68 -10.85 -0.91
CA VAL A 79 9.90 -11.15 0.30
C VAL A 79 8.72 -12.06 0.00
N TRP A 80 8.18 -11.98 -1.22
CA TRP A 80 6.92 -12.63 -1.57
C TRP A 80 7.05 -13.71 -2.65
N GLY A 81 8.15 -13.77 -3.39
CA GLY A 81 8.35 -14.75 -4.47
C GLY A 81 7.40 -14.54 -5.67
N GLY A 82 7.17 -13.29 -6.07
CA GLY A 82 6.30 -12.93 -7.19
C GLY A 82 6.12 -11.42 -7.36
N GLY A 83 5.18 -11.04 -8.22
CA GLY A 83 4.77 -9.66 -8.50
C GLY A 83 4.43 -8.87 -7.25
N ARG A 84 4.97 -7.64 -7.11
CA ARG A 84 4.56 -6.70 -6.06
C ARG A 84 3.65 -5.60 -6.63
N ALA A 85 2.82 -5.03 -5.78
CA ALA A 85 1.85 -4.01 -6.19
C ALA A 85 2.53 -2.65 -6.40
N PHE A 86 2.16 -1.98 -7.49
CA PHE A 86 2.40 -0.57 -7.76
C PHE A 86 1.07 0.12 -8.06
N TYR A 87 1.07 1.44 -8.06
CA TYR A 87 -0.09 2.28 -8.26
C TYR A 87 0.21 3.29 -9.34
N ASP A 88 -0.61 3.30 -10.38
CA ASP A 88 -0.59 4.33 -11.42
C ASP A 88 -1.76 5.29 -11.20
N PRO A 89 -1.52 6.55 -10.77
CA PRO A 89 -2.57 7.54 -10.59
C PRO A 89 -3.13 8.08 -11.91
N GLY A 90 -2.42 7.92 -13.03
CA GLY A 90 -2.84 8.37 -14.35
C GLY A 90 -3.70 7.35 -15.11
N ALA A 91 -3.66 6.09 -14.70
CA ALA A 91 -4.45 5.03 -15.31
C ALA A 91 -5.96 5.19 -15.02
N ALA A 92 -6.80 4.84 -15.99
CA ALA A 92 -8.24 4.78 -15.77
C ALA A 92 -8.59 3.58 -14.88
N GLY A 93 -9.45 3.80 -13.89
CA GLY A 93 -9.94 2.72 -13.04
C GLY A 93 -10.25 3.17 -11.63
N ARG A 94 -10.46 2.17 -10.80
CA ARG A 94 -10.77 2.31 -9.38
C ARG A 94 -9.82 1.45 -8.58
N VAL A 95 -9.28 2.02 -7.52
CA VAL A 95 -8.40 1.36 -6.56
C VAL A 95 -9.09 1.27 -5.21
N LEU A 96 -9.19 0.05 -4.68
CA LEU A 96 -9.53 -0.19 -3.28
C LEU A 96 -8.25 -0.12 -2.47
N ALA A 97 -8.24 0.74 -1.45
CA ALA A 97 -7.05 1.00 -0.63
C ALA A 97 -7.42 1.28 0.82
N ARG A 98 -6.41 1.44 1.67
CA ARG A 98 -6.58 1.85 3.06
C ARG A 98 -5.71 3.05 3.36
N ALA A 99 -6.31 4.09 3.94
CA ALA A 99 -5.61 5.28 4.38
C ALA A 99 -5.36 5.22 5.88
N HIS A 100 -4.10 5.43 6.29
CA HIS A 100 -3.65 5.41 7.68
C HIS A 100 -3.22 6.83 8.09
N LEU A 101 -3.83 7.39 9.14
CA LEU A 101 -3.48 8.72 9.63
C LEU A 101 -2.22 8.63 10.50
N VAL A 102 -1.10 9.12 9.95
CA VAL A 102 0.23 9.04 10.56
C VAL A 102 0.87 10.43 10.66
N SER A 103 1.92 10.59 11.45
CA SER A 103 2.73 11.81 11.37
C SER A 103 3.51 11.87 10.06
N ALA A 104 3.92 13.06 9.62
CA ALA A 104 4.78 13.18 8.43
C ALA A 104 6.12 12.47 8.62
N GLY A 105 6.67 12.46 9.85
CA GLY A 105 7.88 11.71 10.19
C GLY A 105 7.70 10.19 10.09
N GLN A 106 6.55 9.66 10.54
CA GLN A 106 6.22 8.25 10.35
C GLN A 106 6.07 7.89 8.87
N PHE A 107 5.41 8.74 8.07
CA PHE A 107 5.33 8.53 6.62
C PHE A 107 6.73 8.49 5.97
N ALA A 108 7.62 9.40 6.35
CA ALA A 108 9.01 9.42 5.88
C ALA A 108 9.78 8.15 6.27
N ASP A 109 9.63 7.69 7.51
CA ASP A 109 10.30 6.49 8.03
C ASP A 109 9.76 5.20 7.39
N ILE A 110 8.46 5.13 7.09
CA ILE A 110 7.85 4.02 6.34
C ILE A 110 8.40 4.00 4.91
N ALA A 111 8.45 5.17 4.24
CA ALA A 111 8.98 5.29 2.88
C ALA A 111 10.45 4.85 2.82
N ALA A 112 11.30 5.32 3.75
CA ALA A 112 12.69 4.92 3.85
C ALA A 112 12.85 3.39 3.92
N GLN A 113 12.06 2.72 4.76
CA GLN A 113 12.11 1.26 4.90
C GLN A 113 11.68 0.52 3.62
N GLU A 114 10.65 1.00 2.94
CA GLU A 114 10.20 0.44 1.64
C GLU A 114 11.27 0.61 0.55
N MET A 115 12.05 1.68 0.64
CA MET A 115 13.19 1.96 -0.25
C MET A 115 14.49 1.31 0.22
N TYR A 116 14.43 0.41 1.20
CA TYR A 116 15.59 -0.30 1.78
C TYR A 116 16.65 0.63 2.42
N ARG A 117 16.21 1.78 2.95
CA ARG A 117 17.03 2.74 3.68
C ARG A 117 16.72 2.72 5.19
N GLU A 118 17.64 3.24 5.98
CA GLU A 118 17.42 3.44 7.42
C GLU A 118 16.48 4.64 7.66
N PRO A 119 15.47 4.51 8.54
CA PRO A 119 14.70 5.64 9.05
C PRO A 119 15.58 6.68 9.74
N GLY A 120 15.14 7.95 9.74
CA GLY A 120 15.89 9.00 10.46
C GLY A 120 15.81 10.39 9.87
N ALA A 121 15.41 10.52 8.60
CA ALA A 121 15.31 11.80 7.91
C ALA A 121 13.87 12.08 7.50
N ASP A 122 13.48 13.35 7.54
CA ASP A 122 12.19 13.79 7.03
C ASP A 122 12.25 13.92 5.49
N LEU A 123 11.11 13.68 4.84
CA LEU A 123 10.96 13.88 3.40
C LEU A 123 10.59 15.34 3.13
N ASP A 124 11.18 15.93 2.09
CA ASP A 124 10.66 17.17 1.53
C ASP A 124 9.37 16.86 0.74
N LEU A 125 8.23 17.25 1.32
CA LEU A 125 6.91 17.04 0.72
C LEU A 125 6.49 18.19 -0.20
N SER A 126 7.28 19.26 -0.31
CA SER A 126 6.89 20.49 -1.00
C SER A 126 6.50 20.24 -2.45
N GLU A 127 7.30 19.46 -3.18
CA GLU A 127 7.03 19.18 -4.59
C GLU A 127 5.78 18.31 -4.79
N VAL A 128 5.62 17.23 -4.02
CA VAL A 128 4.46 16.34 -4.17
C VAL A 128 3.16 17.04 -3.76
N LEU A 129 3.20 17.93 -2.76
CA LEU A 129 2.04 18.72 -2.35
C LEU A 129 1.66 19.78 -3.39
N ALA A 130 2.65 20.37 -4.07
CA ALA A 130 2.44 21.40 -5.09
C ALA A 130 2.03 20.84 -6.46
N ARG A 131 2.62 19.72 -6.88
CA ARG A 131 2.48 19.15 -8.23
C ARG A 131 1.69 17.85 -8.28
N GLY A 132 1.36 17.27 -7.12
CA GLY A 132 0.73 15.96 -7.02
C GLY A 132 1.69 14.78 -7.13
N ARG A 133 2.96 15.02 -7.50
CA ARG A 133 3.97 13.96 -7.73
C ARG A 133 5.38 14.50 -7.49
N ALA A 134 6.26 13.70 -6.92
CA ALA A 134 7.70 13.98 -6.82
C ALA A 134 8.52 12.69 -6.97
N VAL A 135 9.56 12.70 -7.79
CA VAL A 135 10.49 11.56 -7.96
C VAL A 135 11.73 11.83 -7.14
N LEU A 136 11.97 10.99 -6.12
CA LEU A 136 13.03 11.13 -5.13
C LEU A 136 14.31 10.35 -5.48
N GLY A 137 14.26 9.49 -6.49
CA GLY A 137 15.36 8.61 -6.89
C GLY A 137 14.97 7.61 -7.97
N GLU A 138 15.90 6.69 -8.27
CA GLU A 138 15.77 5.72 -9.38
C GLU A 138 15.17 4.36 -8.97
N GLY A 139 14.93 4.17 -7.68
CA GLY A 139 14.38 2.95 -7.10
C GLY A 139 12.88 2.75 -7.37
N ARG A 140 12.41 1.52 -7.13
CA ARG A 140 11.05 1.07 -7.51
C ARG A 140 9.91 1.75 -6.76
N TYR A 141 10.16 2.31 -5.58
CA TYR A 141 9.18 3.06 -4.79
C TYR A 141 9.60 4.53 -4.59
N GLU A 142 10.54 5.04 -5.38
CA GLU A 142 11.11 6.38 -5.23
C GLU A 142 10.21 7.51 -5.76
N THR A 143 8.92 7.28 -5.98
CA THR A 143 7.99 8.33 -6.45
C THR A 143 6.90 8.56 -5.42
N LEU A 144 6.83 9.76 -4.85
CA LEU A 144 5.70 10.20 -4.05
C LEU A 144 4.54 10.64 -4.94
N VAL A 145 3.32 10.35 -4.50
CA VAL A 145 2.08 10.81 -5.13
C VAL A 145 1.16 11.38 -4.06
N CYS A 146 0.56 12.54 -4.34
CA CYS A 146 -0.57 13.08 -3.58
C CYS A 146 -1.86 12.72 -4.33
N ALA A 147 -2.63 11.81 -3.75
CA ALA A 147 -3.87 11.29 -4.33
C ALA A 147 -5.07 12.24 -4.15
N GLY A 148 -4.88 13.34 -3.42
CA GLY A 148 -5.90 14.33 -3.06
C GLY A 148 -5.89 14.61 -1.57
N GLN A 149 -7.06 14.95 -1.01
CA GLN A 149 -7.22 15.26 0.41
C GLN A 149 -8.30 14.41 1.09
N LEU A 150 -8.09 14.13 2.37
CA LEU A 150 -9.07 13.49 3.25
C LEU A 150 -9.04 14.21 4.60
N ASP A 151 -10.20 14.69 5.06
CA ASP A 151 -10.34 15.45 6.31
C ASP A 151 -9.40 16.67 6.39
N GLY A 152 -9.20 17.36 5.26
CA GLY A 152 -8.32 18.54 5.14
C GLY A 152 -6.82 18.22 5.19
N LEU A 153 -6.42 16.94 5.16
CA LEU A 153 -5.02 16.51 5.14
C LEU A 153 -4.68 15.83 3.81
N PRO A 154 -3.44 15.98 3.31
CA PRO A 154 -3.03 15.34 2.07
C PRO A 154 -2.98 13.82 2.22
N VAL A 155 -3.42 13.13 1.17
CA VAL A 155 -3.35 11.69 1.05
C VAL A 155 -2.12 11.34 0.22
N LEU A 156 -1.08 10.83 0.87
CA LEU A 156 0.20 10.53 0.25
C LEU A 156 0.40 9.03 0.10
N THR A 157 1.09 8.66 -0.97
CA THR A 157 1.60 7.31 -1.16
C THR A 157 2.95 7.36 -1.87
N PHE A 158 3.59 6.21 -2.03
CA PHE A 158 4.79 6.04 -2.82
C PHE A 158 4.61 4.90 -3.82
N THR A 159 5.20 5.03 -4.99
CA THR A 159 5.06 4.08 -6.09
C THR A 159 6.23 4.15 -7.07
N ALA A 160 6.12 3.45 -8.19
CA ALA A 160 7.13 3.46 -9.23
C ALA A 160 7.15 4.78 -10.04
N PRO A 161 8.31 5.13 -10.63
CA PRO A 161 8.41 6.29 -11.51
C PRO A 161 7.78 6.07 -12.90
N TRP A 162 7.41 4.83 -13.24
CA TRP A 162 6.81 4.44 -14.52
C TRP A 162 5.32 4.14 -14.39
N GLY A 163 4.60 4.31 -15.50
CA GLY A 163 3.21 3.92 -15.66
C GLY A 163 3.01 2.42 -15.86
N ILE A 164 1.76 1.99 -15.77
CA ILE A 164 1.36 0.58 -15.81
C ILE A 164 1.81 -0.18 -17.09
N ASP A 165 1.88 0.51 -18.23
CA ASP A 165 2.22 -0.08 -19.54
C ASP A 165 3.72 0.02 -19.88
N GLU A 166 4.51 0.64 -19.01
CA GLU A 166 5.95 0.85 -19.21
C GLU A 166 6.81 -0.25 -18.55
N VAL A 167 6.17 -1.26 -17.97
CA VAL A 167 6.85 -2.38 -17.29
C VAL A 167 6.14 -3.70 -17.56
N ALA A 168 6.93 -4.77 -17.69
CA ALA A 168 6.37 -6.12 -17.78
C ALA A 168 5.66 -6.50 -16.48
N TRP A 169 4.41 -6.95 -16.60
CA TRP A 169 3.67 -7.46 -15.46
C TRP A 169 4.20 -8.81 -15.01
N VAL A 170 4.15 -9.04 -13.70
CA VAL A 170 4.60 -10.27 -13.05
C VAL A 170 3.48 -10.75 -12.13
N PRO A 171 3.05 -12.02 -12.21
CA PRO A 171 1.98 -12.50 -11.36
C PRO A 171 2.38 -12.47 -9.88
N PRO A 172 1.50 -11.97 -8.99
CA PRO A 172 1.75 -12.04 -7.56
C PRO A 172 1.67 -13.48 -7.06
N SER A 173 2.42 -13.78 -6.01
CA SER A 173 2.36 -15.10 -5.36
C SER A 173 1.08 -15.26 -4.54
N ALA A 174 0.71 -16.52 -4.25
CA ALA A 174 -0.45 -16.84 -3.42
C ALA A 174 -0.39 -16.17 -2.04
N ALA A 175 0.80 -16.17 -1.42
CA ALA A 175 1.02 -15.54 -0.13
C ALA A 175 0.76 -14.02 -0.20
N TYR A 176 1.23 -13.35 -1.26
CA TYR A 176 1.02 -11.91 -1.40
C TYR A 176 -0.43 -11.55 -1.68
N VAL A 177 -1.09 -12.29 -2.58
CA VAL A 177 -2.53 -12.15 -2.86
C VAL A 177 -3.34 -12.27 -1.58
N ARG A 178 -3.05 -13.29 -0.75
CA ARG A 178 -3.72 -13.48 0.54
C ARG A 178 -3.58 -12.27 1.45
N PHE A 179 -2.37 -11.71 1.58
CA PHE A 179 -2.14 -10.52 2.42
C PHE A 179 -2.88 -9.27 1.92
N LEU A 180 -2.97 -9.07 0.61
CA LEU A 180 -3.76 -7.98 0.04
C LEU A 180 -5.25 -8.13 0.38
N CYS A 181 -5.78 -9.35 0.23
CA CYS A 181 -7.16 -9.63 0.57
C CYS A 181 -7.44 -9.42 2.06
N LEU A 182 -6.55 -9.89 2.95
CA LEU A 182 -6.68 -9.66 4.40
C LEU A 182 -6.71 -8.17 4.74
N GLY A 183 -5.83 -7.36 4.14
CA GLY A 183 -5.81 -5.91 4.38
C GLY A 183 -7.09 -5.20 3.93
N LEU A 184 -7.64 -5.57 2.77
CA LEU A 184 -8.90 -5.02 2.26
C LEU A 184 -10.10 -5.46 3.10
N LEU A 185 -10.14 -6.73 3.52
CA LEU A 185 -11.21 -7.26 4.37
C LEU A 185 -11.18 -6.67 5.78
N GLU A 186 -9.98 -6.49 6.36
CA GLU A 186 -9.80 -5.85 7.68
C GLU A 186 -10.28 -4.40 7.67
N ALA A 187 -10.26 -3.72 6.52
CA ALA A 187 -10.82 -2.37 6.40
C ALA A 187 -12.35 -2.34 6.57
N GLY A 188 -13.02 -3.49 6.41
CA GLY A 188 -14.43 -3.70 6.78
C GLY A 188 -15.45 -3.09 5.81
N ALA A 189 -15.02 -2.55 4.67
CA ALA A 189 -15.91 -1.91 3.68
C ALA A 189 -16.40 -2.84 2.57
N TRP A 190 -15.65 -3.90 2.27
CA TRP A 190 -15.94 -4.81 1.15
C TRP A 190 -16.02 -6.25 1.65
N ASP A 191 -16.85 -7.06 0.99
CA ASP A 191 -16.94 -8.50 1.25
C ASP A 191 -15.87 -9.30 0.49
N ALA A 192 -15.76 -10.59 0.81
CA ALA A 192 -14.78 -11.50 0.21
C ALA A 192 -14.92 -11.63 -1.30
N GLU A 193 -16.17 -11.62 -1.81
CA GLU A 193 -16.43 -11.72 -3.24
C GLU A 193 -15.93 -10.48 -3.99
N THR A 194 -16.26 -9.29 -3.49
CA THR A 194 -15.80 -8.01 -4.03
C THR A 194 -14.27 -7.92 -4.02
N VAL A 195 -13.64 -8.28 -2.90
CA VAL A 195 -12.18 -8.27 -2.76
C VAL A 195 -11.52 -9.27 -3.72
N ALA A 196 -12.07 -10.48 -3.84
CA ALA A 196 -11.53 -11.51 -4.71
C ALA A 196 -11.62 -11.12 -6.19
N ALA A 197 -12.76 -10.59 -6.62
CA ALA A 197 -12.95 -10.08 -7.99
C ALA A 197 -12.04 -8.88 -8.28
N TYR A 198 -11.89 -7.97 -7.31
CA TYR A 198 -11.01 -6.82 -7.45
C TYR A 198 -9.55 -7.24 -7.65
N VAL A 199 -9.01 -8.10 -6.79
CA VAL A 199 -7.60 -8.53 -6.87
C VAL A 199 -7.35 -9.35 -8.13
N ALA A 200 -8.23 -10.29 -8.48
CA ALA A 200 -8.09 -11.12 -9.66
C ALA A 200 -8.14 -10.33 -10.98
N SER A 201 -8.83 -9.19 -11.00
CA SER A 201 -8.93 -8.33 -12.20
C SER A 201 -7.76 -7.36 -12.38
N ARG A 202 -6.84 -7.24 -11.42
CA ARG A 202 -5.73 -6.28 -11.52
C ARG A 202 -4.71 -6.74 -12.57
N PRO A 203 -4.12 -5.81 -13.35
CA PRO A 203 -3.05 -6.15 -14.29
C PRO A 203 -1.87 -6.84 -13.61
N GLY A 204 -1.34 -7.88 -14.24
CA GLY A 204 -0.39 -8.83 -13.67
C GLY A 204 -1.01 -9.97 -12.86
N ALA A 205 -2.16 -9.76 -12.20
CA ALA A 205 -2.92 -10.86 -11.60
C ALA A 205 -3.91 -11.48 -12.60
N ALA A 206 -4.52 -10.67 -13.45
CA ALA A 206 -5.46 -11.10 -14.48
C ALA A 206 -4.83 -12.14 -15.41
N GLY A 207 -5.56 -13.22 -15.68
CA GLY A 207 -5.09 -14.37 -16.46
C GLY A 207 -4.32 -15.42 -15.65
N TYR A 208 -3.83 -15.07 -14.45
CA TYR A 208 -3.15 -16.01 -13.54
C TYR A 208 -4.00 -16.35 -12.31
N TRP A 209 -4.82 -15.39 -11.86
CA TRP A 209 -5.70 -15.53 -10.71
C TRP A 209 -7.16 -15.41 -11.16
N THR A 210 -8.00 -16.36 -10.75
CA THR A 210 -9.46 -16.24 -10.87
C THR A 210 -10.04 -15.73 -9.56
N ALA A 211 -11.18 -15.04 -9.60
CA ALA A 211 -11.88 -14.61 -8.39
C ALA A 211 -12.16 -15.79 -7.44
N ARG A 212 -12.47 -16.97 -8.00
CA ARG A 212 -12.62 -18.20 -7.22
C ARG A 212 -11.33 -18.60 -6.51
N ALA A 213 -10.19 -18.68 -7.21
CA ALA A 213 -8.92 -19.06 -6.60
C ALA A 213 -8.48 -18.06 -5.51
N VAL A 214 -8.75 -16.77 -5.71
CA VAL A 214 -8.52 -15.75 -4.67
C VAL A 214 -9.46 -15.96 -3.48
N GLY A 215 -10.74 -16.27 -3.71
CA GLY A 215 -11.69 -16.62 -2.66
C GLY A 215 -11.26 -17.84 -1.85
N GLU A 216 -10.72 -18.88 -2.50
CA GLU A 216 -10.15 -20.06 -1.84
C GLU A 216 -8.96 -19.69 -0.94
N LEU A 217 -8.13 -18.70 -1.29
CA LEU A 217 -7.06 -18.19 -0.43
C LEU A 217 -7.56 -17.39 0.78
N ILE A 218 -8.71 -16.73 0.66
CA ILE A 218 -9.35 -15.99 1.75
C ILE A 218 -9.93 -16.96 2.78
N HIS A 219 -10.61 -18.02 2.33
CA HIS A 219 -11.27 -19.00 3.19
C HIS A 219 -10.36 -20.14 3.64
N GLY A 220 -9.29 -20.41 2.88
CA GLY A 220 -8.29 -21.39 3.24
C GLY A 220 -7.50 -20.93 4.47
N SER A 221 -7.51 -21.74 5.53
CA SER A 221 -6.36 -21.79 6.43
C SER A 221 -5.14 -22.08 5.55
N GLY A 222 -4.16 -21.17 5.50
CA GLY A 222 -2.96 -21.36 4.68
C GLY A 222 -2.24 -22.68 5.03
N PRO A 223 -1.20 -23.07 4.28
CA PRO A 223 -0.33 -24.17 4.66
C PRO A 223 0.45 -23.78 5.93
N GLY A 224 -0.22 -23.93 7.07
CA GLY A 224 0.27 -23.85 8.44
C GLY A 224 0.02 -25.20 9.13
N GLY A 225 0.28 -26.29 8.41
CA GLY A 225 0.54 -27.57 9.04
C GLY A 225 1.90 -27.50 9.69
N THR A 226 1.93 -27.17 10.98
CA THR A 226 2.44 -28.01 12.07
C THR A 226 2.59 -27.13 13.31
N VAL A 227 1.66 -27.30 14.24
CA VAL A 227 1.94 -27.09 15.66
C VAL A 227 2.78 -28.30 16.09
N VAL A 228 4.03 -28.05 16.48
CA VAL A 228 4.71 -28.88 17.49
C VAL A 228 5.03 -27.97 18.66
#